data_AF-A0A5C6ADL5-F1
#
_entry.id   AF-A0A5C6ADL5-F1
#
_cell.length_a   1.000
_cell.length_b   1.000
_cell.length_c   1.000
_cell.angle_alpha   90.00
_cell.angle_beta   90.00
_cell.angle_gamma   90.00
#
_symmetry.space_group_name_H-M   'P 1'
#
loop_
_entity.id
_entity.type
_entity.pdbx_description
1 polymer ?
#
loop_
_entity_poly.entity_id
_entity_poly.type
_entity_poly.pdbx_seq_one_letter_code
_entity_poly.pdbx_strand_id
1 'polypeptide(L)'
;MQIKESQLAFWCVFNVLATVVAFPTIYADQELLPPPTLPAGVINSPPTLIGANESIGSNTTLNVFDGGYVGSSFVAGHFSGLSTDVEVNVSGGTMEGFTVYGGVVNVSGGSVGGLTCWNGCSASVSGGTVSGLGSNFSTINIGDGASIGRATFGQGSVANISGGIIGEIPSSAYSTLNISGGVFSGAIDTEIVDYNISGGVFEGIVYAFLGSVDISGGVFGERFIATGNTMNIRGGEFTEGLSVHGSSGVSDSNVNIFGTEFFLDGVPLDLTSWLPTTIAERDVLLSGILADGSPFEFNLVSTFTPPVGGSVIDEYFSPDAVLTLTLVPEPCASMLVSLLAIGGFLTAPRRTTSPS
;
A
#
# COMPACT_ATOMS: atom_id res chain seq x y z
N MET A 1 -12.96 36.70 15.46
CA MET A 1 -13.63 35.39 15.32
C MET A 1 -12.55 34.38 14.98
N GLN A 2 -11.77 33.97 15.98
CA GLN A 2 -10.56 33.15 15.86
C GLN A 2 -10.79 31.83 16.60
N ILE A 3 -11.47 30.87 15.97
CA ILE A 3 -11.46 29.45 16.36
C ILE A 3 -11.81 28.70 15.08
N LYS A 4 -10.84 28.02 14.43
CA LYS A 4 -11.10 26.89 13.50
C LYS A 4 -9.87 26.17 12.92
N GLU A 5 -8.65 26.67 13.10
CA GLU A 5 -7.44 25.92 12.69
C GLU A 5 -7.15 24.72 13.60
N SER A 6 -7.61 24.73 14.85
CA SER A 6 -7.36 23.62 15.75
C SER A 6 -8.12 22.35 15.37
N GLN A 7 -9.29 22.37 14.74
CA GLN A 7 -10.14 21.16 14.66
C GLN A 7 -9.66 20.08 13.67
N LEU A 8 -9.00 20.44 12.55
CA LEU A 8 -8.46 19.43 11.61
C LEU A 8 -7.17 18.79 12.14
N ALA A 9 -6.26 19.60 12.69
CA ALA A 9 -5.09 19.08 13.40
C ALA A 9 -5.50 18.32 14.68
N PHE A 10 -6.56 18.76 15.37
CA PHE A 10 -7.06 18.09 16.58
C PHE A 10 -7.75 16.77 16.26
N TRP A 11 -8.43 16.58 15.12
CA TRP A 11 -8.95 15.26 14.75
C TRP A 11 -7.86 14.26 14.32
N CYS A 12 -6.76 14.72 13.72
CA CYS A 12 -5.58 13.86 13.45
C CYS A 12 -4.79 13.58 14.73
N VAL A 13 -4.48 14.59 15.55
CA VAL A 13 -3.67 14.45 16.77
C VAL A 13 -4.42 13.70 17.89
N PHE A 14 -5.75 13.77 17.97
CA PHE A 14 -6.49 12.96 18.96
C PHE A 14 -6.52 11.46 18.62
N ASN A 15 -6.29 11.06 17.37
CA ASN A 15 -6.07 9.65 17.01
C ASN A 15 -4.62 9.22 17.31
N VAL A 16 -3.63 10.10 17.11
CA VAL A 16 -2.22 9.81 17.42
C VAL A 16 -2.00 9.46 18.90
N LEU A 17 -2.75 10.08 19.83
CA LEU A 17 -2.69 9.73 21.26
C LEU A 17 -3.60 8.56 21.67
N ALA A 18 -4.57 8.16 20.84
CA ALA A 18 -5.47 7.05 21.12
C ALA A 18 -4.95 5.69 20.59
N THR A 19 -4.03 5.70 19.61
CA THR A 19 -3.61 4.49 18.89
C THR A 19 -2.24 3.93 19.31
N VAL A 20 -1.42 4.69 20.06
CA VAL A 20 -0.15 4.17 20.63
C VAL A 20 -0.31 3.83 22.11
N VAL A 21 -1.34 3.06 22.42
CA VAL A 21 -1.23 2.08 23.50
C VAL A 21 -1.31 0.70 22.87
N ALA A 22 -0.25 0.36 22.14
CA ALA A 22 0.17 -1.03 22.00
C ALA A 22 0.54 -1.51 23.41
N PHE A 23 -0.47 -1.76 24.24
CA PHE A 23 -0.32 -2.78 25.25
C PHE A 23 0.09 -4.02 24.45
N PRO A 24 1.23 -4.66 24.71
CA PRO A 24 1.23 -6.09 24.62
C PRO A 24 0.16 -6.49 25.64
N THR A 25 -1.08 -6.61 25.19
CA THR A 25 -2.05 -7.44 25.88
C THR A 25 -1.41 -8.81 25.77
N ILE A 26 -0.55 -9.12 26.74
CA ILE A 26 -0.19 -10.48 27.08
C ILE A 26 -1.56 -11.05 27.41
N TYR A 27 -2.20 -11.66 26.40
CA TYR A 27 -3.39 -12.47 26.53
C TYR A 27 -2.98 -13.68 27.39
N ALA A 28 -2.85 -13.44 28.70
CA ALA A 28 -2.47 -14.43 29.70
C ALA A 28 -3.64 -15.36 30.04
N ASP A 29 -4.86 -15.03 29.61
CA ASP A 29 -5.96 -15.97 29.52
C ASP A 29 -5.95 -16.60 28.12
N GLN A 30 -5.03 -17.53 27.91
CA GLN A 30 -5.21 -18.56 26.90
C GLN A 30 -6.37 -19.44 27.33
N GLU A 31 -7.60 -18.99 27.10
CA GLU A 31 -8.67 -19.96 26.88
C GLU A 31 -8.18 -20.83 25.71
N LEU A 32 -7.88 -22.09 26.03
CA LEU A 32 -7.56 -23.11 25.05
C LEU A 32 -8.67 -23.05 24.01
N LEU A 33 -8.37 -22.51 22.82
CA LEU A 33 -9.32 -22.60 21.72
C LEU A 33 -9.70 -24.08 21.58
N PRO A 34 -10.98 -24.38 21.32
CA PRO A 34 -11.40 -25.74 21.13
C PRO A 34 -10.52 -26.39 20.05
N PRO A 35 -10.23 -27.70 20.18
CA PRO A 35 -9.49 -28.41 19.15
C PRO A 35 -10.19 -28.25 17.79
N PRO A 36 -9.46 -28.40 16.66
CA PRO A 36 -10.04 -28.35 15.34
C PRO A 36 -11.30 -29.20 15.25
N THR A 37 -12.37 -28.62 14.74
CA THR A 37 -13.68 -29.30 14.67
C THR A 37 -13.76 -30.25 13.47
N LEU A 38 -12.93 -30.01 12.45
CA LEU A 38 -12.82 -30.84 11.25
C LEU A 38 -11.55 -31.72 11.28
N PRO A 39 -11.60 -32.91 10.66
CA PRO A 39 -10.44 -33.81 10.61
C PRO A 39 -9.31 -33.24 9.74
N ALA A 40 -8.08 -33.66 10.03
CA ALA A 40 -6.93 -33.37 9.18
C ALA A 40 -7.05 -34.04 7.80
N GLY A 41 -6.31 -33.52 6.82
CA GLY A 41 -6.31 -34.00 5.43
C GLY A 41 -6.92 -33.00 4.45
N VAL A 42 -7.47 -33.50 3.34
CA VAL A 42 -8.07 -32.65 2.30
C VAL A 42 -9.58 -32.63 2.46
N ILE A 43 -10.14 -31.43 2.63
CA ILE A 43 -11.57 -31.18 2.76
C ILE A 43 -12.03 -30.41 1.52
N ASN A 44 -13.07 -30.89 0.84
CA ASN A 44 -13.65 -30.23 -0.33
C ASN A 44 -15.08 -29.79 -0.03
N SER A 45 -15.38 -28.52 -0.29
CA SER A 45 -16.73 -27.95 -0.26
C SER A 45 -17.08 -27.45 -1.67
N PRO A 46 -18.05 -28.06 -2.38
CA PRO A 46 -18.82 -29.27 -2.04
C PRO A 46 -18.00 -30.58 -2.19
N PRO A 47 -18.48 -31.73 -1.67
CA PRO A 47 -19.81 -31.96 -1.09
C PRO A 47 -19.93 -31.63 0.40
N THR A 48 -18.82 -31.36 1.09
CA THR A 48 -18.84 -31.11 2.53
C THR A 48 -19.42 -29.73 2.80
N LEU A 49 -20.59 -29.68 3.45
CA LEU A 49 -21.11 -28.43 4.01
C LEU A 49 -20.33 -28.11 5.28
N ILE A 50 -19.69 -26.94 5.32
CA ILE A 50 -18.96 -26.46 6.49
C ILE A 50 -19.82 -25.41 7.18
N GLY A 51 -20.25 -25.70 8.40
CA GLY A 51 -21.09 -24.82 9.21
C GLY A 51 -20.37 -23.57 9.71
N ALA A 52 -21.06 -22.82 10.56
CA ALA A 52 -20.46 -21.69 11.27
C ALA A 52 -19.60 -22.17 12.46
N ASN A 53 -18.56 -21.41 12.79
CA ASN A 53 -17.61 -21.69 13.88
C ASN A 53 -16.85 -23.03 13.74
N GLU A 54 -16.74 -23.55 12.52
CA GLU A 54 -15.90 -24.70 12.23
C GLU A 54 -14.42 -24.28 12.14
N SER A 55 -13.50 -25.25 12.29
CA SER A 55 -12.07 -24.99 12.23
C SER A 55 -11.25 -26.16 11.70
N ILE A 56 -10.12 -25.83 11.09
CA ILE A 56 -9.09 -26.79 10.66
C ILE A 56 -7.77 -26.52 11.38
N GLY A 57 -6.98 -27.58 11.63
CA GLY A 57 -5.67 -27.50 12.26
C GLY A 57 -4.54 -27.95 11.33
N SER A 58 -3.40 -28.30 11.89
CA SER A 58 -2.22 -28.71 11.11
C SER A 58 -2.50 -29.85 10.13
N ASN A 59 -1.75 -29.88 9.02
CA ASN A 59 -1.86 -30.88 7.95
C ASN A 59 -3.26 -30.93 7.32
N THR A 60 -3.87 -29.77 7.11
CA THR A 60 -5.23 -29.68 6.55
C THR A 60 -5.27 -28.69 5.39
N THR A 61 -5.84 -29.12 4.28
CA THR A 61 -6.16 -28.28 3.13
C THR A 61 -7.67 -28.22 2.96
N LEU A 62 -8.25 -27.02 3.01
CA LEU A 62 -9.64 -26.78 2.64
C LEU A 62 -9.71 -26.23 1.22
N ASN A 63 -10.43 -26.91 0.33
CA ASN A 63 -10.76 -26.39 -1.00
C ASN A 63 -12.25 -26.04 -1.07
N VAL A 64 -12.54 -24.80 -1.44
CA VAL A 64 -13.88 -24.28 -1.71
C VAL A 64 -14.02 -24.07 -3.22
N PHE A 65 -14.91 -24.84 -3.84
CA PHE A 65 -15.23 -24.80 -5.26
C PHE A 65 -16.60 -24.16 -5.48
N ASP A 66 -17.01 -24.03 -6.75
CA ASP A 66 -18.33 -23.53 -7.12
C ASP A 66 -19.47 -24.33 -6.46
N GLY A 67 -20.44 -23.59 -5.92
CA GLY A 67 -21.54 -24.16 -5.11
C GLY A 67 -21.14 -24.54 -3.69
N GLY A 68 -19.85 -24.43 -3.33
CA GLY A 68 -19.35 -24.63 -1.98
C GLY A 68 -19.82 -23.54 -1.03
N TYR A 69 -19.99 -23.91 0.23
CA TYR A 69 -20.37 -22.99 1.30
C TYR A 69 -19.57 -23.29 2.56
N VAL A 70 -19.01 -22.22 3.13
CA VAL A 70 -18.39 -22.20 4.46
C VAL A 70 -19.06 -21.10 5.27
N GLY A 71 -19.64 -21.49 6.40
CA GLY A 71 -20.30 -20.56 7.31
C GLY A 71 -19.34 -19.55 7.93
N SER A 72 -19.92 -18.60 8.66
CA SER A 72 -19.21 -17.55 9.37
C SER A 72 -18.27 -18.05 10.48
N SER A 73 -17.29 -17.22 10.82
CA SER A 73 -16.34 -17.45 11.91
C SER A 73 -15.51 -18.73 11.75
N PHE A 74 -15.24 -19.14 10.50
CA PHE A 74 -14.34 -20.27 10.25
C PHE A 74 -12.90 -19.89 10.66
N VAL A 75 -12.18 -20.82 11.27
CA VAL A 75 -10.78 -20.60 11.71
C VAL A 75 -9.86 -21.65 11.10
N ALA A 76 -8.79 -21.21 10.44
CA ALA A 76 -7.75 -22.07 9.94
C ALA A 76 -6.45 -21.86 10.73
N GLY A 77 -5.96 -22.92 11.37
CA GLY A 77 -4.77 -22.87 12.21
C GLY A 77 -5.04 -22.36 13.63
N HIS A 78 -4.06 -22.56 14.48
CA HIS A 78 -4.11 -22.19 15.89
C HIS A 78 -3.57 -20.78 16.10
N PHE A 79 -4.20 -19.99 16.98
CA PHE A 79 -3.87 -18.58 17.21
C PHE A 79 -2.41 -18.30 17.57
N SER A 80 -1.73 -19.28 18.18
CA SER A 80 -0.29 -19.19 18.48
C SER A 80 0.63 -19.23 17.24
N GLY A 81 0.08 -19.45 16.04
CA GLY A 81 0.85 -19.62 14.81
C GLY A 81 1.64 -20.93 14.73
N LEU A 82 1.40 -21.88 15.66
CA LEU A 82 2.12 -23.16 15.72
C LEU A 82 1.53 -24.24 14.80
N SER A 83 0.39 -23.97 14.17
CA SER A 83 -0.13 -24.90 13.15
C SER A 83 0.77 -24.91 11.92
N THR A 84 0.97 -26.08 11.35
CA THR A 84 1.84 -26.31 10.19
C THR A 84 1.01 -26.93 9.07
N ASP A 85 1.35 -26.63 7.82
CA ASP A 85 0.66 -27.18 6.65
C ASP A 85 -0.87 -26.96 6.69
N VAL A 86 -1.27 -25.72 6.99
CA VAL A 86 -2.65 -25.24 6.91
C VAL A 86 -2.82 -24.46 5.62
N GLU A 87 -3.77 -24.88 4.78
CA GLU A 87 -4.02 -24.25 3.49
C GLU A 87 -5.53 -24.07 3.25
N VAL A 88 -5.93 -22.89 2.76
CA VAL A 88 -7.31 -22.61 2.36
C VAL A 88 -7.32 -22.10 0.92
N ASN A 89 -7.96 -22.85 0.03
CA ASN A 89 -8.09 -22.54 -1.38
C ASN A 89 -9.54 -22.21 -1.71
N VAL A 90 -9.79 -21.00 -2.21
CA VAL A 90 -11.10 -20.53 -2.66
C VAL A 90 -11.04 -20.29 -4.16
N SER A 91 -11.57 -21.23 -4.92
CA SER A 91 -11.67 -21.14 -6.39
C SER A 91 -13.07 -20.74 -6.86
N GLY A 92 -14.06 -20.82 -5.97
CA GLY A 92 -15.47 -20.53 -6.23
C GLY A 92 -16.28 -20.51 -4.93
N GLY A 93 -17.60 -20.54 -5.06
CA GLY A 93 -18.52 -20.66 -3.92
C GLY A 93 -18.54 -19.44 -3.00
N THR A 94 -18.99 -19.65 -1.75
CA THR A 94 -19.14 -18.59 -0.75
C THR A 94 -18.47 -18.97 0.56
N MET A 95 -17.67 -18.06 1.11
CA MET A 95 -17.21 -18.09 2.49
C MET A 95 -17.71 -16.83 3.20
N GLU A 96 -18.55 -16.95 4.21
CA GLU A 96 -19.10 -15.76 4.89
C GLU A 96 -18.03 -14.94 5.60
N GLY A 97 -16.97 -15.59 6.09
CA GLY A 97 -15.77 -14.95 6.60
C GLY A 97 -14.93 -15.90 7.45
N PHE A 98 -13.62 -15.71 7.44
CA PHE A 98 -12.69 -16.58 8.13
C PHE A 98 -11.40 -15.89 8.56
N THR A 99 -10.77 -16.51 9.56
CA THR A 99 -9.48 -16.09 10.12
C THR A 99 -8.45 -17.19 9.93
N VAL A 100 -7.23 -16.81 9.54
CA VAL A 100 -6.10 -17.74 9.37
C VAL A 100 -4.93 -17.32 10.26
N TYR A 101 -4.42 -18.27 11.04
CA TYR A 101 -3.28 -18.09 11.94
C TYR A 101 -2.11 -18.95 11.52
N GLY A 102 -1.17 -18.35 10.77
CA GLY A 102 -0.16 -19.11 10.04
C GLY A 102 -0.79 -20.01 8.97
N GLY A 103 -0.10 -20.16 7.85
CA GLY A 103 -0.59 -20.95 6.71
C GLY A 103 -0.76 -20.14 5.44
N VAL A 104 -1.34 -20.79 4.43
CA VAL A 104 -1.47 -20.26 3.08
C VAL A 104 -2.93 -20.11 2.70
N VAL A 105 -3.30 -18.95 2.15
CA VAL A 105 -4.64 -18.69 1.63
C VAL A 105 -4.54 -18.32 0.15
N ASN A 106 -5.26 -19.01 -0.71
CA ASN A 106 -5.34 -18.70 -2.13
C ASN A 106 -6.79 -18.42 -2.52
N VAL A 107 -7.09 -17.19 -2.95
CA VAL A 107 -8.40 -16.80 -3.46
C VAL A 107 -8.25 -16.48 -4.94
N SER A 108 -8.84 -17.30 -5.79
CA SER A 108 -8.83 -17.16 -7.25
C SER A 108 -10.23 -16.94 -7.84
N GLY A 109 -11.28 -17.07 -7.01
CA GLY A 109 -12.67 -16.87 -7.38
C GLY A 109 -13.59 -16.85 -6.16
N GLY A 110 -14.90 -16.88 -6.40
CA GLY A 110 -15.91 -16.92 -5.35
C GLY A 110 -16.18 -15.58 -4.64
N SER A 111 -16.94 -15.67 -3.56
CA SER A 111 -17.30 -14.54 -2.69
C SER A 111 -16.87 -14.83 -1.25
N VAL A 112 -15.91 -14.04 -0.75
CA VAL A 112 -15.43 -14.09 0.62
C VAL A 112 -15.93 -12.84 1.35
N GLY A 113 -16.71 -13.00 2.43
CA GLY A 113 -17.16 -11.84 3.20
C GLY A 113 -16.01 -11.17 3.92
N GLY A 114 -15.27 -11.90 4.75
CA GLY A 114 -14.07 -11.39 5.44
C GLY A 114 -12.91 -12.38 5.42
N LEU A 115 -11.70 -11.92 5.16
CA LEU A 115 -10.46 -12.67 5.30
C LEU A 115 -9.55 -11.93 6.27
N THR A 116 -9.23 -12.54 7.41
CA THR A 116 -8.24 -11.97 8.35
C THR A 116 -7.04 -12.90 8.49
N CYS A 117 -5.85 -12.38 8.22
CA CYS A 117 -4.59 -13.12 8.29
C CYS A 117 -3.70 -12.64 9.44
N TRP A 118 -3.22 -13.59 10.25
CA TRP A 118 -2.38 -13.33 11.41
C TRP A 118 -1.14 -14.20 11.40
N ASN A 119 -0.09 -13.70 12.08
CA ASN A 119 1.05 -14.49 12.55
C ASN A 119 1.72 -15.34 11.46
N GLY A 120 2.24 -14.69 10.41
CA GLY A 120 2.93 -15.36 9.31
C GLY A 120 2.01 -16.01 8.28
N CYS A 121 0.71 -15.67 8.27
CA CYS A 121 -0.15 -16.03 7.15
C CYS A 121 0.42 -15.45 5.84
N SER A 122 0.38 -16.24 4.77
CA SER A 122 0.61 -15.78 3.40
C SER A 122 -0.68 -15.92 2.60
N ALA A 123 -1.28 -14.81 2.20
CA ALA A 123 -2.48 -14.80 1.37
C ALA A 123 -2.18 -14.30 -0.05
N SER A 124 -2.79 -14.92 -1.05
CA SER A 124 -2.83 -14.46 -2.42
C SER A 124 -4.28 -14.35 -2.89
N VAL A 125 -4.69 -13.15 -3.31
CA VAL A 125 -6.00 -12.87 -3.90
C VAL A 125 -5.78 -12.45 -5.34
N SER A 126 -6.07 -13.35 -6.27
CA SER A 126 -5.89 -13.15 -7.72
C SER A 126 -7.22 -13.03 -8.47
N GLY A 127 -8.33 -13.31 -7.80
CA GLY A 127 -9.68 -13.31 -8.35
C GLY A 127 -10.76 -13.23 -7.27
N GLY A 128 -12.02 -13.16 -7.69
CA GLY A 128 -13.17 -13.15 -6.78
C GLY A 128 -13.39 -11.82 -6.04
N THR A 129 -14.34 -11.84 -5.12
CA THR A 129 -14.67 -10.68 -4.28
C THR A 129 -14.35 -10.98 -2.82
N VAL A 130 -13.63 -10.07 -2.16
CA VAL A 130 -13.37 -10.11 -0.71
C VAL A 130 -13.91 -8.82 -0.10
N SER A 131 -14.99 -8.88 0.67
CA SER A 131 -15.59 -7.63 1.19
C SER A 131 -14.69 -6.93 2.21
N GLY A 132 -13.99 -7.69 3.06
CA GLY A 132 -13.00 -7.19 4.02
C GLY A 132 -11.74 -8.05 4.07
N LEU A 133 -10.57 -7.42 3.96
CA LEU A 133 -9.26 -8.06 4.01
C LEU A 133 -8.43 -7.43 5.13
N GLY A 134 -8.09 -8.20 6.15
CA GLY A 134 -7.26 -7.75 7.28
C GLY A 134 -5.97 -8.54 7.39
N SER A 135 -4.87 -7.90 7.77
CA SER A 135 -3.62 -8.59 8.04
C SER A 135 -2.83 -8.03 9.22
N ASN A 136 -2.15 -8.90 9.95
CA ASN A 136 -1.14 -8.55 10.96
C ASN A 136 0.02 -9.55 10.91
N PHE A 137 1.26 -9.05 10.88
CA PHE A 137 2.49 -9.83 10.74
C PHE A 137 2.40 -10.86 9.61
N SER A 138 1.81 -10.48 8.49
CA SER A 138 1.45 -11.39 7.40
C SER A 138 1.84 -10.81 6.05
N THR A 139 1.93 -11.66 5.02
CA THR A 139 2.19 -11.23 3.64
C THR A 139 0.94 -11.40 2.80
N ILE A 140 0.48 -10.32 2.18
CA ILE A 140 -0.72 -10.31 1.35
C ILE A 140 -0.34 -9.94 -0.08
N ASN A 141 -0.76 -10.73 -1.06
CA ASN A 141 -0.53 -10.47 -2.48
C ASN A 141 -1.87 -10.27 -3.19
N ILE A 142 -2.06 -9.14 -3.86
CA ILE A 142 -3.30 -8.78 -4.56
C ILE A 142 -3.00 -8.59 -6.05
N GLY A 143 -3.68 -9.35 -6.90
CA GLY A 143 -3.51 -9.35 -8.36
C GLY A 143 -4.72 -8.82 -9.14
N ASP A 144 -4.60 -8.76 -10.46
CA ASP A 144 -5.52 -8.06 -11.38
C ASP A 144 -7.00 -8.46 -11.30
N GLY A 145 -7.31 -9.71 -10.97
CA GLY A 145 -8.70 -10.19 -10.91
C GLY A 145 -9.39 -9.95 -9.57
N ALA A 146 -8.67 -9.45 -8.56
CA ALA A 146 -9.21 -9.26 -7.22
C ALA A 146 -10.14 -8.04 -7.13
N SER A 147 -11.26 -8.19 -6.43
CA SER A 147 -12.12 -7.08 -6.02
C SER A 147 -12.20 -7.05 -4.49
N ILE A 148 -11.53 -6.08 -3.87
CA ILE A 148 -11.47 -5.93 -2.42
C ILE A 148 -12.31 -4.73 -2.00
N GLY A 149 -13.29 -4.94 -1.12
CA GLY A 149 -14.11 -3.84 -0.59
C GLY A 149 -13.30 -2.93 0.33
N ARG A 150 -12.77 -3.50 1.41
CA ARG A 150 -11.98 -2.80 2.43
C ARG A 150 -10.73 -3.60 2.77
N ALA A 151 -9.56 -2.97 2.79
CA ALA A 151 -8.32 -3.63 3.19
C ALA A 151 -7.63 -2.90 4.36
N THR A 152 -7.18 -3.63 5.37
CA THR A 152 -6.47 -3.08 6.52
C THR A 152 -5.19 -3.88 6.75
N PHE A 153 -4.05 -3.21 6.64
CA PHE A 153 -2.73 -3.81 6.81
C PHE A 153 -2.09 -3.31 8.11
N GLY A 154 -2.27 -4.08 9.16
CA GLY A 154 -1.72 -3.78 10.47
C GLY A 154 -0.25 -4.18 10.62
N GLN A 155 0.23 -4.12 11.86
CA GLN A 155 1.64 -4.15 12.21
C GLN A 155 2.41 -5.31 11.56
N GLY A 156 3.58 -4.99 11.01
CA GLY A 156 4.52 -5.94 10.42
C GLY A 156 3.99 -6.64 9.17
N SER A 157 2.85 -6.20 8.62
CA SER A 157 2.34 -6.75 7.38
C SER A 157 3.07 -6.19 6.17
N VAL A 158 3.20 -7.01 5.14
CA VAL A 158 3.67 -6.60 3.81
C VAL A 158 2.56 -6.87 2.82
N ALA A 159 2.03 -5.82 2.19
CA ALA A 159 1.06 -5.95 1.11
C ALA A 159 1.75 -5.68 -0.24
N ASN A 160 1.65 -6.63 -1.16
CA ASN A 160 2.11 -6.50 -2.54
C ASN A 160 0.89 -6.41 -3.45
N ILE A 161 0.68 -5.25 -4.06
CA ILE A 161 -0.49 -4.93 -4.87
C ILE A 161 -0.01 -4.70 -6.29
N SER A 162 -0.28 -5.66 -7.18
CA SER A 162 0.05 -5.53 -8.60
C SER A 162 -1.16 -5.19 -9.47
N GLY A 163 -2.36 -5.24 -8.91
CA GLY A 163 -3.60 -5.13 -9.67
C GLY A 163 -4.86 -5.13 -8.81
N GLY A 164 -5.99 -5.28 -9.48
CA GLY A 164 -7.31 -5.42 -8.87
C GLY A 164 -8.01 -4.09 -8.65
N ILE A 165 -9.20 -4.16 -8.06
CA ILE A 165 -9.97 -3.00 -7.61
C ILE A 165 -10.02 -3.06 -6.08
N ILE A 166 -9.55 -2.01 -5.44
CA ILE A 166 -9.56 -1.87 -3.99
C ILE A 166 -10.45 -0.66 -3.66
N GLY A 167 -11.45 -0.89 -2.81
CA GLY A 167 -12.34 0.16 -2.33
C GLY A 167 -11.56 1.13 -1.45
N GLU A 168 -11.43 0.81 -0.16
CA GLU A 168 -10.74 1.66 0.81
C GLU A 168 -9.60 0.92 1.51
N ILE A 169 -8.57 1.67 1.91
CA ILE A 169 -7.52 1.21 2.83
C ILE A 169 -7.53 2.09 4.07
N PRO A 170 -8.44 1.84 5.02
CA PRO A 170 -8.50 2.62 6.25
C PRO A 170 -7.52 2.08 7.29
N SER A 171 -6.82 3.01 7.94
CA SER A 171 -6.00 2.80 9.14
C SER A 171 -5.05 1.61 9.02
N SER A 172 -4.12 1.69 8.07
CA SER A 172 -2.97 0.78 8.08
C SER A 172 -1.86 1.39 8.92
N ALA A 173 -1.21 0.59 9.76
CA ALA A 173 -0.12 1.09 10.58
C ALA A 173 1.02 0.10 10.77
N TYR A 174 2.24 0.63 10.78
CA TYR A 174 3.49 -0.12 10.91
C TYR A 174 3.61 -1.25 9.88
N SER A 175 3.17 -0.98 8.65
CA SER A 175 3.17 -1.93 7.53
C SER A 175 3.94 -1.39 6.33
N THR A 176 4.21 -2.27 5.38
CA THR A 176 4.81 -1.92 4.09
C THR A 176 3.80 -2.18 2.98
N LEU A 177 3.55 -1.18 2.14
CA LEU A 177 2.68 -1.28 0.97
C LEU A 177 3.50 -1.13 -0.31
N ASN A 178 3.63 -2.20 -1.06
CA ASN A 178 4.29 -2.23 -2.37
C ASN A 178 3.22 -2.21 -3.47
N ILE A 179 3.07 -1.08 -4.14
CA ILE A 179 2.02 -0.84 -5.14
C ILE A 179 2.66 -0.67 -6.52
N SER A 180 2.32 -1.56 -7.43
CA SER A 180 2.78 -1.52 -8.84
C SER A 180 1.63 -1.43 -9.85
N GLY A 181 0.39 -1.56 -9.38
CA GLY A 181 -0.81 -1.47 -10.22
C GLY A 181 -2.08 -1.47 -9.37
N GLY A 182 -3.22 -1.65 -10.04
CA GLY A 182 -4.55 -1.64 -9.43
C GLY A 182 -5.26 -0.28 -9.49
N VAL A 183 -6.54 -0.30 -9.13
CA VAL A 183 -7.40 0.89 -9.02
C VAL A 183 -7.88 1.02 -7.58
N PHE A 184 -7.61 2.16 -6.97
CA PHE A 184 -8.00 2.50 -5.60
C PHE A 184 -9.14 3.53 -5.65
N SER A 185 -10.37 3.02 -5.55
CA SER A 185 -11.59 3.82 -5.76
C SER A 185 -12.01 4.68 -4.55
N GLY A 186 -11.40 4.44 -3.40
CA GLY A 186 -11.68 5.11 -2.13
C GLY A 186 -10.42 5.59 -1.44
N ALA A 187 -10.59 6.17 -0.25
CA ALA A 187 -9.48 6.77 0.47
C ALA A 187 -8.47 5.70 0.94
N ILE A 188 -7.19 6.08 0.88
CA ILE A 188 -6.11 5.38 1.55
C ILE A 188 -5.72 6.25 2.74
N ASP A 189 -5.92 5.75 3.95
CA ASP A 189 -5.61 6.47 5.19
C ASP A 189 -4.68 5.59 6.03
N THR A 190 -3.42 5.99 6.16
CA THR A 190 -2.43 5.19 6.88
C THR A 190 -1.53 6.03 7.79
N GLU A 191 -1.03 5.35 8.82
CA GLU A 191 -0.22 5.90 9.88
C GLU A 191 1.05 5.07 10.04
N ILE A 192 2.22 5.64 9.82
CA ILE A 192 3.53 4.99 9.97
C ILE A 192 3.61 3.81 9.00
N VAL A 193 3.52 4.10 7.71
CA VAL A 193 3.58 3.10 6.64
C VAL A 193 4.73 3.43 5.69
N ASP A 194 5.43 2.39 5.25
CA ASP A 194 6.40 2.48 4.16
C ASP A 194 5.69 2.20 2.83
N TYR A 195 5.49 3.24 2.04
CA TYR A 195 4.87 3.17 0.72
C TYR A 195 5.93 3.06 -0.37
N ASN A 196 5.83 2.04 -1.21
CA ASN A 196 6.62 1.91 -2.44
C ASN A 196 5.66 1.88 -3.64
N ILE A 197 5.47 3.03 -4.28
CA ILE A 197 4.51 3.22 -5.38
C ILE A 197 5.26 3.34 -6.71
N SER A 198 4.97 2.44 -7.63
CA SER A 198 5.54 2.40 -8.99
C SER A 198 4.48 2.43 -10.10
N GLY A 199 3.20 2.36 -9.74
CA GLY A 199 2.08 2.34 -10.66
C GLY A 199 0.74 2.34 -9.92
N GLY A 200 -0.33 2.14 -10.68
CA GLY A 200 -1.71 2.15 -10.18
C GLY A 200 -2.44 3.47 -10.44
N VAL A 201 -3.75 3.46 -10.22
CA VAL A 201 -4.65 4.61 -10.34
C VAL A 201 -5.32 4.84 -8.99
N PHE A 202 -5.11 6.00 -8.41
CA PHE A 202 -5.66 6.41 -7.12
C PHE A 202 -6.78 7.42 -7.37
N GLU A 203 -8.01 6.94 -7.42
CA GLU A 203 -9.20 7.76 -7.63
C GLU A 203 -9.66 8.42 -6.32
N GLY A 204 -9.23 7.90 -5.16
CA GLY A 204 -9.48 8.49 -3.85
C GLY A 204 -8.27 9.25 -3.29
N ILE A 205 -8.52 10.00 -2.22
CA ILE A 205 -7.47 10.74 -1.50
C ILE A 205 -6.48 9.77 -0.85
N VAL A 206 -5.19 10.06 -0.96
CA VAL A 206 -4.13 9.31 -0.27
C VAL A 206 -3.62 10.14 0.90
N TYR A 207 -3.84 9.68 2.11
CA TYR A 207 -3.29 10.22 3.35
C TYR A 207 -2.14 9.33 3.81
N ALA A 208 -0.92 9.86 3.74
CA ALA A 208 0.27 9.25 4.31
C ALA A 208 0.67 10.06 5.54
N PHE A 209 0.60 9.45 6.73
CA PHE A 209 1.00 10.09 7.98
C PHE A 209 2.16 9.34 8.61
N LEU A 210 3.33 9.97 8.73
CA LEU A 210 4.58 9.36 9.20
C LEU A 210 5.05 8.15 8.38
N GLY A 211 6.36 7.89 8.41
CA GLY A 211 7.00 6.81 7.65
C GLY A 211 7.72 7.31 6.40
N SER A 212 7.90 6.41 5.43
CA SER A 212 8.58 6.69 4.17
C SER A 212 7.65 6.51 2.97
N VAL A 213 7.76 7.39 1.98
CA VAL A 213 6.97 7.33 0.75
C VAL A 213 7.90 7.44 -0.44
N ASP A 214 8.06 6.37 -1.20
CA ASP A 214 8.80 6.34 -2.46
C ASP A 214 7.81 6.24 -3.64
N ILE A 215 7.74 7.28 -4.46
CA ILE A 215 6.88 7.35 -5.64
C ILE A 215 7.76 7.38 -6.89
N SER A 216 7.55 6.41 -7.77
CA SER A 216 8.26 6.27 -9.05
C SER A 216 7.32 6.19 -10.26
N GLY A 217 6.02 6.24 -10.03
CA GLY A 217 4.97 6.16 -11.04
C GLY A 217 3.58 6.16 -10.41
N GLY A 218 2.55 5.98 -11.23
CA GLY A 218 1.14 5.98 -10.84
C GLY A 218 0.42 7.28 -11.19
N VAL A 219 -0.91 7.23 -11.13
CA VAL A 219 -1.79 8.39 -11.40
C VAL A 219 -2.62 8.67 -10.16
N PHE A 220 -2.46 9.85 -9.58
CA PHE A 220 -3.21 10.33 -8.43
C PHE A 220 -4.28 11.28 -8.94
N GLY A 221 -5.49 10.75 -9.11
CA GLY A 221 -6.65 11.49 -9.61
C GLY A 221 -7.15 12.50 -8.58
N GLU A 222 -7.06 12.16 -7.30
CA GLU A 222 -7.35 13.05 -6.18
C GLU A 222 -6.07 13.47 -5.45
N ARG A 223 -6.21 14.25 -4.37
CA ARG A 223 -5.06 14.80 -3.64
C ARG A 223 -4.22 13.72 -2.97
N PHE A 224 -2.90 13.90 -3.03
CA PHE A 224 -1.95 13.22 -2.14
C PHE A 224 -1.62 14.13 -0.94
N ILE A 225 -1.87 13.66 0.28
CA ILE A 225 -1.64 14.40 1.52
C ILE A 225 -0.57 13.68 2.34
N ALA A 226 0.54 14.35 2.58
CA ALA A 226 1.68 13.84 3.34
C ALA A 226 1.93 14.68 4.59
N THR A 227 2.06 14.02 5.75
CA THR A 227 2.39 14.69 7.02
C THR A 227 3.46 13.92 7.79
N GLY A 228 4.56 14.59 8.14
CA GLY A 228 5.65 14.04 8.94
C GLY A 228 6.43 12.89 8.28
N ASN A 229 6.37 12.78 6.95
CA ASN A 229 7.01 11.71 6.18
C ASN A 229 8.38 12.13 5.64
N THR A 230 9.20 11.13 5.29
CA THR A 230 10.23 11.31 4.25
C THR A 230 9.68 10.82 2.92
N MET A 231 9.51 11.71 1.95
CA MET A 231 8.94 11.42 0.64
C MET A 231 9.99 11.61 -0.46
N ASN A 232 10.10 10.64 -1.36
CA ASN A 232 10.94 10.70 -2.55
C ASN A 232 10.05 10.55 -3.79
N ILE A 233 10.02 11.57 -4.64
CA ILE A 233 9.22 11.58 -5.87
C ILE A 233 10.16 11.55 -7.08
N ARG A 234 10.07 10.48 -7.86
CA ARG A 234 10.84 10.26 -9.09
C ARG A 234 9.96 10.19 -10.32
N GLY A 235 8.65 10.13 -10.14
CA GLY A 235 7.70 9.96 -11.24
C GLY A 235 6.25 10.00 -10.78
N GLY A 236 5.36 9.76 -11.74
CA GLY A 236 3.90 9.77 -11.55
C GLY A 236 3.22 11.06 -12.00
N GLU A 237 1.89 11.08 -11.88
CA GLU A 237 1.01 12.18 -12.27
C GLU A 237 0.09 12.56 -11.10
N PHE A 238 0.05 13.85 -10.74
CA PHE A 238 -0.76 14.38 -9.64
C PHE A 238 -1.79 15.35 -10.22
N THR A 239 -3.04 14.90 -10.37
CA THR A 239 -4.10 15.69 -11.04
C THR A 239 -4.63 16.81 -10.16
N GLU A 240 -4.97 16.49 -8.90
CA GLU A 240 -5.47 17.44 -7.89
C GLU A 240 -4.38 17.89 -6.91
N GLY A 241 -3.12 17.70 -7.32
CA GLY A 241 -1.94 18.20 -6.64
C GLY A 241 -1.46 17.42 -5.43
N LEU A 242 -0.43 18.00 -4.80
CA LEU A 242 0.27 17.44 -3.64
C LEU A 242 0.18 18.43 -2.46
N SER A 243 -0.23 17.93 -1.29
CA SER A 243 -0.23 18.70 -0.04
C SER A 243 0.72 18.08 0.98
N VAL A 244 1.66 18.88 1.44
CA VAL A 244 2.72 18.51 2.37
C VAL A 244 2.57 19.37 3.62
N HIS A 245 2.13 18.74 4.69
CA HIS A 245 2.00 19.37 5.99
C HIS A 245 3.27 19.12 6.81
N GLY A 246 3.79 20.14 7.48
CA GLY A 246 4.68 19.94 8.62
C GLY A 246 3.86 19.33 9.76
N SER A 247 4.48 18.52 10.61
CA SER A 247 3.78 18.08 11.83
C SER A 247 4.15 19.01 12.98
N SER A 248 3.14 19.51 13.68
CA SER A 248 3.32 20.31 14.88
C SER A 248 3.77 19.43 16.06
N GLY A 249 5.01 18.95 16.02
CA GLY A 249 5.69 18.36 17.16
C GLY A 249 6.02 16.87 17.08
N VAL A 250 5.91 16.19 15.93
CA VAL A 250 6.23 14.75 15.81
C VAL A 250 7.43 14.50 14.88
N SER A 251 7.49 15.19 13.74
CA SER A 251 8.58 15.25 12.75
C SER A 251 8.22 16.22 11.61
N ASP A 252 9.18 16.96 11.09
CA ASP A 252 8.97 17.76 9.88
C ASP A 252 8.87 16.84 8.66
N SER A 253 8.05 17.22 7.67
CA SER A 253 8.00 16.52 6.39
C SER A 253 9.26 16.86 5.58
N ASN A 254 9.90 15.85 5.02
CA ASN A 254 11.05 15.99 4.12
C ASN A 254 10.65 15.46 2.75
N VAL A 255 10.57 16.32 1.74
CA VAL A 255 10.19 15.97 0.37
C VAL A 255 11.39 16.14 -0.54
N ASN A 256 11.76 15.08 -1.25
CA ASN A 256 12.85 15.06 -2.20
C ASN A 256 12.27 14.78 -3.59
N ILE A 257 12.39 15.74 -4.51
CA ILE A 257 11.93 15.57 -5.90
C ILE A 257 13.15 15.34 -6.79
N PHE A 258 13.08 14.30 -7.60
CA PHE A 258 14.11 13.91 -8.54
C PHE A 258 13.59 14.15 -9.95
N GLY A 259 14.34 14.90 -10.75
CA GLY A 259 13.90 15.37 -12.06
C GLY A 259 15.05 15.74 -12.98
N THR A 260 14.76 15.86 -14.27
CA THR A 260 15.73 16.27 -15.30
C THR A 260 15.72 17.78 -15.55
N GLU A 261 14.62 18.47 -15.19
CA GLU A 261 14.45 19.90 -15.34
C GLU A 261 13.60 20.47 -14.20
N PHE A 262 13.92 21.69 -13.75
CA PHE A 262 13.19 22.39 -12.69
C PHE A 262 13.12 23.89 -12.95
N PHE A 263 11.94 24.48 -12.69
CA PHE A 263 11.64 25.89 -12.87
C PHE A 263 10.92 26.43 -11.63
N LEU A 264 11.23 27.66 -11.21
CA LEU A 264 10.44 28.43 -10.26
C LEU A 264 9.84 29.64 -10.97
N ASP A 265 8.51 29.73 -10.98
CA ASP A 265 7.74 30.74 -11.73
C ASP A 265 8.16 30.85 -13.21
N GLY A 266 8.46 29.70 -13.81
CA GLY A 266 8.93 29.59 -15.20
C GLY A 266 10.41 29.97 -15.41
N VAL A 267 11.14 30.32 -14.35
CA VAL A 267 12.59 30.59 -14.41
C VAL A 267 13.37 29.29 -14.13
N PRO A 268 14.24 28.83 -15.03
CA PRO A 268 15.04 27.62 -14.80
C PRO A 268 15.94 27.74 -13.56
N LEU A 269 16.07 26.65 -12.80
CA LEU A 269 17.00 26.55 -11.66
C LEU A 269 18.38 26.03 -12.10
N ASP A 270 19.45 26.65 -11.60
CA ASP A 270 20.83 26.19 -11.79
C ASP A 270 21.22 25.20 -10.69
N LEU A 271 20.87 23.92 -10.90
CA LEU A 271 21.13 22.84 -9.95
C LEU A 271 22.39 22.05 -10.34
N THR A 272 23.19 21.66 -9.35
CA THR A 272 24.29 20.72 -9.58
C THR A 272 23.74 19.29 -9.61
N SER A 273 24.06 18.53 -10.67
CA SER A 273 23.61 17.14 -10.81
C SER A 273 23.96 16.28 -9.60
N TRP A 274 23.00 15.48 -9.16
CA TRP A 274 23.08 14.56 -8.01
C TRP A 274 23.33 15.20 -6.64
N LEU A 275 23.28 16.53 -6.55
CA LEU A 275 23.40 17.25 -5.28
C LEU A 275 22.01 17.76 -4.86
N PRO A 276 21.44 17.26 -3.75
CA PRO A 276 20.19 17.79 -3.23
C PRO A 276 20.31 19.28 -2.91
N THR A 277 19.40 20.09 -3.44
CA THR A 277 19.33 21.54 -3.23
C THR A 277 18.03 21.89 -2.55
N THR A 278 18.10 22.53 -1.38
CA THR A 278 16.92 22.95 -0.62
C THR A 278 16.26 24.17 -1.27
N ILE A 279 14.92 24.14 -1.37
CA ILE A 279 14.09 25.25 -1.88
C ILE A 279 13.37 25.91 -0.72
N ALA A 280 13.74 27.15 -0.44
CA ALA A 280 13.20 27.94 0.68
C ALA A 280 12.02 28.82 0.25
N GLU A 281 11.88 29.07 -1.05
CA GLU A 281 10.83 29.87 -1.66
C GLU A 281 9.47 29.21 -1.45
N ARG A 282 8.45 30.05 -1.22
CA ARG A 282 7.05 29.67 -1.03
C ARG A 282 6.19 30.69 -1.76
N ASP A 283 4.92 30.31 -1.96
CA ASP A 283 3.94 31.08 -2.73
C ASP A 283 4.41 31.34 -4.18
N VAL A 284 5.10 30.33 -4.74
CA VAL A 284 5.63 30.28 -6.11
C VAL A 284 5.19 28.98 -6.79
N LEU A 285 5.21 28.97 -8.11
CA LEU A 285 4.97 27.77 -8.92
C LEU A 285 6.27 27.01 -9.13
N LEU A 286 6.38 25.80 -8.59
CA LEU A 286 7.45 24.86 -8.92
C LEU A 286 6.97 23.93 -10.04
N SER A 287 7.69 23.87 -11.14
CA SER A 287 7.38 22.95 -12.24
C SER A 287 8.64 22.34 -12.85
N GLY A 288 8.46 21.33 -13.70
CA GLY A 288 9.59 20.67 -14.35
C GLY A 288 9.25 19.32 -14.95
N ILE A 289 10.29 18.51 -15.12
CA ILE A 289 10.21 17.14 -15.63
C ILE A 289 10.81 16.20 -14.57
N LEU A 290 10.03 15.23 -14.10
CA LEU A 290 10.46 14.22 -13.13
C LEU A 290 11.45 13.22 -13.76
N ALA A 291 12.11 12.41 -12.94
CA ALA A 291 13.14 11.49 -13.38
C ALA A 291 12.62 10.36 -14.30
N ASP A 292 11.33 10.07 -14.28
CA ASP A 292 10.65 9.17 -15.21
C ASP A 292 10.23 9.85 -16.54
N GLY A 293 10.43 11.17 -16.65
CA GLY A 293 10.07 11.99 -17.80
C GLY A 293 8.67 12.60 -17.73
N SER A 294 7.87 12.36 -16.68
CA SER A 294 6.56 12.99 -16.55
C SER A 294 6.69 14.48 -16.22
N PRO A 295 5.85 15.36 -16.79
CA PRO A 295 5.79 16.75 -16.37
C PRO A 295 5.10 16.86 -15.01
N PHE A 296 5.47 17.88 -14.24
CA PHE A 296 4.78 18.20 -13.00
C PHE A 296 4.69 19.71 -12.76
N GLU A 297 3.71 20.11 -11.95
CA GLU A 297 3.47 21.47 -11.51
C GLU A 297 2.91 21.43 -10.08
N PHE A 298 3.52 22.16 -9.15
CA PHE A 298 3.12 22.28 -7.75
C PHE A 298 3.17 23.75 -7.30
N ASN A 299 2.06 24.26 -6.78
CA ASN A 299 2.01 25.55 -6.10
C ASN A 299 2.50 25.40 -4.67
N LEU A 300 3.62 26.06 -4.33
CA LEU A 300 4.24 25.96 -3.01
C LEU A 300 3.58 26.90 -1.98
N VAL A 301 2.25 26.85 -1.87
CA VAL A 301 1.46 27.77 -1.04
C VAL A 301 1.80 27.58 0.44
N SER A 302 2.18 28.67 1.12
CA SER A 302 2.62 28.66 2.53
C SER A 302 1.47 28.69 3.53
N THR A 303 0.28 29.10 3.10
CA THR A 303 -0.89 29.30 3.94
C THR A 303 -1.94 28.24 3.65
N PHE A 304 -2.24 27.43 4.66
CA PHE A 304 -3.32 26.45 4.54
C PHE A 304 -4.67 27.15 4.60
N THR A 305 -5.40 27.17 3.48
CA THR A 305 -6.78 27.65 3.47
C THR A 305 -7.71 26.43 3.54
N PRO A 306 -8.34 26.16 4.70
CA PRO A 306 -9.26 25.04 4.79
C PRO A 306 -10.41 25.25 3.81
N PRO A 307 -10.91 24.18 3.17
CA PRO A 307 -11.97 24.29 2.19
C PRO A 307 -13.23 24.85 2.84
N VAL A 308 -13.74 25.96 2.30
CA VAL A 308 -15.03 26.54 2.73
C VAL A 308 -16.10 26.12 1.73
N GLY A 309 -17.07 25.33 2.19
CA GLY A 309 -18.23 24.96 1.35
C GLY A 309 -17.96 23.88 0.29
N GLY A 310 -17.01 22.99 0.53
CA GLY A 310 -16.66 21.93 -0.42
C GLY A 310 -15.78 22.38 -1.59
N SER A 311 -15.17 23.57 -1.49
CA SER A 311 -14.10 23.99 -2.41
C SER A 311 -12.96 22.97 -2.37
N VAL A 312 -12.31 22.76 -3.52
CA VAL A 312 -11.05 22.03 -3.59
C VAL A 312 -10.05 22.75 -2.68
N ILE A 313 -9.30 21.99 -1.87
CA ILE A 313 -8.21 22.55 -1.06
C ILE A 313 -7.08 22.89 -2.03
N ASP A 314 -6.55 24.10 -1.97
CA ASP A 314 -5.36 24.43 -2.74
C ASP A 314 -4.21 23.51 -2.32
N GLU A 315 -3.27 23.28 -3.23
CA GLU A 315 -1.99 22.67 -2.88
C GLU A 315 -1.36 23.44 -1.74
N TYR A 316 -0.80 22.73 -0.77
CA TYR A 316 -0.25 23.33 0.44
C TYR A 316 1.12 22.74 0.72
N PHE A 317 2.12 23.59 0.87
CA PHE A 317 3.46 23.20 1.27
C PHE A 317 3.82 23.99 2.52
N SER A 318 3.73 23.32 3.66
CA SER A 318 4.05 23.91 4.95
C SER A 318 5.43 24.58 4.92
N PRO A 319 5.57 25.80 5.47
CA PRO A 319 6.87 26.46 5.62
C PRO A 319 7.88 25.63 6.42
N ASP A 320 7.39 24.77 7.32
CA ASP A 320 8.21 23.90 8.16
C ASP A 320 8.66 22.63 7.44
N ALA A 321 8.04 22.28 6.30
CA ALA A 321 8.48 21.16 5.48
C ALA A 321 9.77 21.49 4.72
N VAL A 322 10.73 20.56 4.72
CA VAL A 322 11.96 20.68 3.93
C VAL A 322 11.68 20.12 2.54
N LEU A 323 11.79 20.97 1.53
CA LEU A 323 11.74 20.58 0.13
C LEU A 323 13.14 20.61 -0.46
N THR A 324 13.57 19.50 -1.05
CA THR A 324 14.81 19.43 -1.84
C THR A 324 14.54 18.97 -3.26
N LEU A 325 15.32 19.50 -4.19
CA LEU A 325 15.34 19.08 -5.58
C LEU A 325 16.69 18.43 -5.88
N THR A 326 16.68 17.31 -6.58
CA THR A 326 17.88 16.64 -7.07
C THR A 326 17.81 16.49 -8.58
N LEU A 327 18.71 17.19 -9.27
CA LEU A 327 18.85 17.08 -10.71
C LEU A 327 19.46 15.72 -11.08
N VAL A 328 18.69 14.89 -11.77
CA VAL A 328 19.09 13.60 -12.33
C VAL A 328 19.40 13.83 -13.81
N PRO A 329 20.66 13.74 -14.26
CA PRO A 329 20.99 13.84 -15.67
C PRO A 329 20.25 12.77 -16.46
N GLU A 330 19.72 13.14 -17.62
CA GLU A 330 19.22 12.15 -18.56
C GLU A 330 20.29 11.08 -18.82
N PRO A 331 19.92 9.80 -18.91
CA PRO A 331 20.86 8.75 -19.23
C PRO A 331 21.51 9.09 -20.56
N CYS A 332 22.79 9.45 -20.54
CA CYS A 332 23.49 9.88 -21.73
C CYS A 332 23.35 8.77 -22.77
N ALA A 333 23.10 9.10 -24.04
CA ALA A 333 22.89 8.10 -25.10
C ALA A 333 24.00 7.03 -25.13
N SER A 334 25.22 7.35 -24.67
CA SER A 334 26.33 6.41 -24.49
C SER A 334 26.07 5.28 -23.47
N MET A 335 25.36 5.53 -22.37
CA MET A 335 24.96 4.48 -21.42
C MET A 335 23.93 3.53 -22.03
N LEU A 336 22.96 4.06 -22.76
CA LEU A 336 21.96 3.27 -23.49
C LEU A 336 22.61 2.35 -24.54
N VAL A 337 23.57 2.86 -25.30
CA VAL A 337 24.33 2.04 -26.28
C VAL A 337 25.15 0.95 -25.58
N SER A 338 25.71 1.23 -24.40
CA SER A 338 26.49 0.26 -23.64
C SER A 338 25.63 -0.89 -23.06
N LEU A 339 24.42 -0.57 -22.58
CA LEU A 339 23.45 -1.58 -22.12
C LEU A 339 22.98 -2.49 -23.27
N LEU A 340 22.71 -1.92 -24.44
CA LEU A 340 22.36 -2.69 -25.64
C LEU A 340 23.51 -3.59 -26.10
N ALA A 341 24.76 -3.12 -26.04
CA ALA A 341 25.92 -3.93 -26.37
C ALA A 341 26.06 -5.15 -25.44
N ILE A 342 25.85 -4.97 -24.13
CA ILE A 342 25.92 -6.07 -23.15
C ILE A 342 24.78 -7.09 -23.37
N GLY A 343 23.56 -6.65 -23.66
CA GLY A 343 22.44 -7.54 -23.98
C GLY A 343 22.64 -8.34 -25.28
N GLY A 344 23.29 -7.74 -26.28
CA GLY A 344 23.64 -8.42 -27.54
C GLY A 344 24.64 -9.56 -27.38
N PHE A 345 25.55 -9.48 -26.41
CA PHE A 345 26.51 -10.56 -26.13
C PHE A 345 25.88 -11.76 -25.42
N LEU A 346 24.83 -11.56 -24.63
CA LEU A 346 24.15 -12.64 -23.89
C LEU A 346 23.15 -13.43 -24.74
N THR A 347 22.75 -12.91 -25.90
CA THR A 347 21.82 -13.58 -26.84
C THR A 347 22.53 -14.28 -28.01
N ALA A 348 23.87 -14.31 -28.03
CA ALA A 348 24.61 -15.05 -29.04
C ALA A 348 24.24 -16.55 -28.97
N PRO A 349 23.73 -17.15 -30.06
CA PRO A 349 23.28 -18.55 -30.05
C PRO A 349 24.44 -19.45 -29.66
N ARG A 350 24.25 -20.21 -28.57
CA ARG A 350 25.20 -21.20 -28.07
C ARG A 350 25.44 -22.21 -29.19
N ARG A 351 26.61 -22.13 -29.84
CA ARG A 351 27.01 -23.07 -30.89
C ARG A 351 26.95 -24.48 -30.31
N THR A 352 25.94 -25.24 -30.69
CA THR A 352 25.86 -26.67 -30.42
C THR A 352 26.89 -27.36 -31.29
N THR A 353 28.00 -27.77 -30.70
CA THR A 353 28.94 -28.69 -31.34
C THR A 353 28.25 -30.06 -31.42
N SER A 354 27.97 -30.55 -32.63
CA SER A 354 27.44 -31.90 -32.82
C SER A 354 28.50 -32.93 -32.44
N PRO A 355 28.16 -33.97 -31.64
CA PRO A 355 29.09 -35.06 -31.38
C PRO A 355 29.24 -35.92 -32.64
N SER A 356 30.50 -36.21 -33.02
CA SER A 356 30.90 -37.18 -34.04
C SER A 356 30.97 -38.59 -33.47
#